data_AF-A0A2R7P9Z9-F1
#
_entry.id   AF-A0A2R7P9Z9-F1
#
_cell.length_a   1.000
_cell.length_b   1.000
_cell.length_c   1.000
_cell.angle_alpha   90.00
_cell.angle_beta   90.00
_cell.angle_gamma   90.00
#
_symmetry.space_group_name_H-M   'P 1'
#
loop_
_entity.id
_entity.type
_entity.pdbx_description
1 polymer ?
#
loop_
_entity_poly.entity_id
_entity_poly.type
_entity_poly.pdbx_seq_one_letter_code
_entity_poly.pdbx_strand_id
1 'polypeptide(L)'
;MALGSRRPIRSENNIQLRVSPWAHVTLNGKRVGVTPPLTELKLPPGSHNIEFSNPGFDTVRKTLKVEPDQPITITHDFDAR
;
A
#
# COMPACT_ATOMS: atom_id res chain seq x y z
N MET A 1 -25.96 22.37 -19.11
CA MET A 1 -24.54 22.08 -19.41
C MET A 1 -24.03 21.09 -18.38
N ALA A 2 -23.85 19.83 -18.75
CA ALA A 2 -23.45 18.77 -17.83
C ALA A 2 -21.92 18.77 -17.68
N LEU A 3 -21.41 19.43 -16.64
CA LEU A 3 -20.08 19.12 -16.14
C LEU A 3 -20.17 17.76 -15.48
N GLY A 4 -19.82 16.72 -16.24
CA GLY A 4 -19.72 15.35 -15.80
C GLY A 4 -18.79 15.26 -14.59
N SER A 5 -19.39 15.42 -13.41
CA SER A 5 -18.78 15.08 -12.15
C SER A 5 -18.67 13.56 -12.18
N ARG A 6 -17.55 13.03 -12.71
CA ARG A 6 -17.10 11.69 -12.35
C ARG A 6 -16.90 11.74 -10.85
N ARG A 7 -17.98 11.51 -10.09
CA ARG A 7 -17.88 11.22 -8.66
C ARG A 7 -16.83 10.11 -8.61
N PRO A 8 -15.63 10.32 -8.04
CA PRO A 8 -14.73 9.21 -7.86
C PRO A 8 -15.57 8.22 -7.05
N ILE A 9 -15.80 7.04 -7.61
CA ILE A 9 -16.40 5.96 -6.85
C ILE A 9 -15.45 5.84 -5.65
N ARG A 10 -15.89 6.24 -4.46
CA ARG A 10 -15.09 6.17 -3.24
C ARG A 10 -15.00 4.70 -2.81
N SER A 11 -14.64 3.82 -3.73
CA SER A 11 -14.26 2.45 -3.45
C SER A 11 -12.79 2.43 -3.08
N GLU A 12 -12.36 3.37 -2.22
CA GLU A 12 -11.04 3.26 -1.61
C GLU A 12 -11.04 1.96 -0.82
N ASN A 13 -10.13 1.08 -1.21
CA ASN A 13 -10.03 -0.21 -0.58
C ASN A 13 -8.98 -0.15 0.52
N ASN A 14 -9.27 -0.87 1.60
CA ASN A 14 -8.42 -0.89 2.75
C ASN A 14 -7.32 -1.95 2.60
N ILE A 15 -6.07 -1.51 2.66
CA ILE A 15 -4.90 -2.38 2.58
C ILE A 15 -4.23 -2.45 3.94
N GLN A 16 -4.23 -3.64 4.51
CA GLN A 16 -3.57 -3.93 5.77
C GLN A 16 -2.09 -4.23 5.52
N LEU A 17 -1.21 -3.57 6.27
CA LEU A 17 0.24 -3.74 6.25
C LEU A 17 0.68 -4.41 7.54
N ARG A 18 1.23 -5.61 7.42
CA ARG A 18 1.82 -6.37 8.52
C ARG A 18 3.30 -6.56 8.20
N VAL A 19 4.12 -5.61 8.63
CA VAL A 19 5.54 -5.62 8.36
C VAL A 19 6.35 -5.59 9.65
N SER A 20 7.25 -6.55 9.80
CA SER A 20 8.12 -6.71 10.97
C SER A 20 9.60 -6.68 10.56
N PRO A 21 10.51 -6.13 11.38
CA PRO A 21 10.23 -5.31 12.57
C PRO A 21 9.69 -3.91 12.23
N TRP A 22 10.13 -3.33 11.12
CA TRP A 22 9.68 -2.04 10.59
C TRP A 22 10.12 -1.89 9.13
N ALA A 23 9.53 -0.94 8.41
CA ALA A 23 9.94 -0.62 7.04
C ALA A 23 9.50 0.79 6.64
N HIS A 24 10.31 1.46 5.82
CA HIS A 24 9.87 2.63 5.06
C HIS A 24 8.97 2.18 3.91
N VAL A 25 7.78 2.77 3.86
CA VAL A 25 6.76 2.45 2.86
C VAL A 25 6.73 3.57 1.81
N THR A 26 6.95 3.18 0.57
CA THR A 26 6.84 4.05 -0.60
C THR A 26 5.73 3.53 -1.50
N LEU A 27 4.80 4.39 -1.88
CA LEU A 27 3.68 4.08 -2.75
C LEU A 27 3.80 4.88 -4.04
N ASN A 28 3.86 4.20 -5.19
CA ASN A 28 3.98 4.83 -6.51
C ASN A 28 5.14 5.84 -6.57
N GLY A 29 6.27 5.53 -5.91
CA GLY A 29 7.44 6.41 -5.81
C GLY A 29 7.33 7.53 -4.75
N LYS A 30 6.20 7.67 -4.05
CA LYS A 30 6.01 8.64 -2.97
C LYS A 30 6.09 7.98 -1.60
N ARG A 31 6.96 8.49 -0.72
CA ARG A 31 7.04 8.02 0.67
C ARG A 31 5.74 8.33 1.41
N VAL A 32 5.10 7.30 1.96
CA VAL A 32 3.82 7.43 2.69
C VAL A 32 4.00 7.30 4.20
N GLY A 33 5.05 6.62 4.67
CA GLY A 33 5.33 6.52 6.10
C GLY A 33 6.23 5.35 6.45
N VAL A 34 6.10 4.88 7.69
CA VAL A 34 6.83 3.73 8.23
C VAL A 34 5.87 2.75 8.90
N THR A 35 6.04 1.46 8.65
CA THR A 35 5.45 0.40 9.47
C THR A 35 6.33 0.18 10.72
N PRO A 36 5.79 -0.23 11.88
CA PRO A 36 4.39 -0.58 12.14
C PRO A 36 3.39 0.57 12.30
N PRO A 37 3.70 1.84 12.67
CA PRO A 37 2.64 2.81 12.96
C PRO A 37 1.73 3.08 11.75
N LEU A 38 2.23 2.85 10.54
CA LEU A 38 1.42 2.70 9.33
C LEU A 38 1.03 1.22 9.14
N THR A 39 -0.09 0.80 9.74
CA THR A 39 -0.65 -0.56 9.53
C THR A 39 -1.68 -0.62 8.40
N GLU A 40 -2.07 0.52 7.86
CA GLU A 40 -3.24 0.61 6.99
C GLU A 40 -3.06 1.70 5.92
N LEU A 41 -3.46 1.38 4.69
CA LEU A 41 -3.45 2.30 3.55
C LEU A 41 -4.80 2.25 2.82
N LYS A 42 -5.36 3.42 2.53
CA LYS A 42 -6.54 3.55 1.67
C LYS A 42 -6.07 3.86 0.27
N LEU A 43 -6.29 2.95 -0.67
CA LEU A 43 -5.95 3.14 -2.08
C LEU A 43 -7.19 3.05 -2.96
N PRO A 44 -7.31 3.91 -3.99
CA PRO A 44 -8.36 3.74 -4.99
C PRO A 44 -8.17 2.45 -5.78
N PRO A 45 -9.20 1.95 -6.47
CA PRO A 45 -9.06 0.81 -7.34
C PRO A 45 -8.13 1.16 -8.50
N GLY A 46 -7.20 0.26 -8.83
CA GLY A 46 -6.15 0.50 -9.80
C GLY A 46 -4.88 -0.31 -9.53
N SER A 47 -3.84 -0.07 -10.32
CA SER A 47 -2.52 -0.67 -10.09
C SER A 47 -1.66 0.30 -9.29
N HIS A 48 -1.10 -0.20 -8.18
CA HIS A 48 -0.25 0.55 -7.28
C HIS A 48 1.03 -0.25 -7.01
N ASN A 49 2.19 0.40 -7.10
CA ASN A 49 3.45 -0.19 -6.69
C ASN A 49 3.75 0.23 -5.25
N ILE A 50 3.97 -0.73 -4.36
CA ILE A 50 4.39 -0.50 -2.99
C ILE A 50 5.81 -1.05 -2.80
N GLU A 51 6.65 -0.27 -2.14
CA GLU A 51 8.02 -0.64 -1.83
C GLU A 51 8.23 -0.56 -0.32
N PHE A 52 8.76 -1.64 0.26
CA PHE A 52 9.15 -1.74 1.65
C PHE A 52 10.67 -1.78 1.71
N SER A 53 11.27 -0.85 2.44
CA SER A 53 12.72 -0.83 2.65
C SER A 53 13.04 -0.74 4.14
N ASN A 54 13.89 -1.63 4.63
CA ASN A 54 14.42 -1.62 5.98
C ASN A 54 15.95 -1.58 5.88
N PRO A 55 16.64 -0.56 6.41
CA PRO A 55 18.09 -0.50 6.42
C PRO A 55 18.72 -1.79 6.95
N GLY A 56 19.67 -2.34 6.19
CA GLY A 56 20.27 -3.65 6.48
C GLY A 56 19.59 -4.83 5.80
N PHE A 57 18.45 -4.60 5.12
CA PHE A 57 17.73 -5.61 4.34
C PHE A 57 17.52 -5.16 2.89
N ASP A 58 17.22 -6.12 2.03
CA ASP A 58 16.88 -5.87 0.63
C ASP A 58 15.54 -5.15 0.49
N THR A 59 15.42 -4.24 -0.48
CA THR A 59 14.15 -3.54 -0.73
C THR A 59 13.17 -4.48 -1.43
N VAL A 60 11.96 -4.56 -0.88
CA VAL A 60 10.90 -5.44 -1.37
C VAL A 60 9.88 -4.61 -2.13
N ARG A 61 9.72 -4.88 -3.41
CA ARG A 61 8.74 -4.22 -4.28
C ARG A 61 7.58 -5.16 -4.56
N LYS A 62 6.35 -4.68 -4.42
CA LYS A 62 5.12 -5.42 -4.70
C LYS A 62 4.19 -4.58 -5.56
N THR A 63 3.73 -5.14 -6.67
CA THR A 63 2.66 -4.55 -7.47
C THR A 63 1.33 -5.04 -6.94
N LEU A 64 0.52 -4.12 -6.43
CA LEU A 64 -0.83 -4.35 -5.94
C LEU A 64 -1.82 -3.99 -7.04
N LYS A 65 -2.70 -4.92 -7.37
CA LYS A 65 -3.90 -4.64 -8.15
C LYS A 65 -5.05 -4.51 -7.16
N VAL A 66 -5.50 -3.28 -6.96
CA VAL A 66 -6.59 -2.95 -6.04
C VAL A 66 -7.89 -3.01 -6.82
N GLU A 67 -8.76 -3.95 -6.44
CA GLU A 67 -10.12 -4.04 -6.94
C GLU A 67 -11.08 -3.43 -5.90
N PRO A 68 -12.20 -2.82 -6.33
CA PRO A 68 -13.19 -2.30 -5.40
C PRO A 68 -13.71 -3.42 -4.49
N ASP A 69 -13.90 -3.11 -3.20
CA ASP A 69 -14.48 -4.01 -2.19
C ASP A 69 -13.68 -5.31 -1.89
N GLN A 70 -12.43 -5.41 -2.35
CA GLN A 70 -11.58 -6.57 -2.08
C GLN A 70 -10.51 -6.25 -1.04
N PRO A 71 -10.63 -6.66 0.24
CA PRO A 71 -9.61 -6.39 1.25
C PRO A 71 -8.27 -7.04 0.86
N ILE A 72 -7.19 -6.26 0.90
CA ILE A 72 -5.84 -6.72 0.59
C ILE A 72 -5.02 -6.68 1.88
N THR A 73 -4.34 -7.78 2.20
CA THR A 73 -3.38 -7.82 3.31
C THR A 73 -2.00 -8.14 2.78
N ILE A 74 -1.04 -7.29 3.12
CA ILE A 74 0.36 -7.47 2.77
C ILE A 74 1.12 -7.79 4.05
N THR A 75 1.59 -9.02 4.12
CA THR A 75 2.50 -9.45 5.17
C THR A 75 3.92 -9.51 4.60
N HIS A 76 4.88 -9.00 5.37
CA HIS A 76 6.29 -9.18 5.09
C HIS A 76 7.09 -9.20 6.39
N ASP A 77 7.98 -10.17 6.52
CA ASP A 77 8.87 -10.27 7.67
C ASP A 77 10.30 -10.19 7.16
N PHE A 78 11.03 -9.15 7.57
CA PHE A 78 12.42 -8.96 7.18
C PHE A 78 13.36 -9.91 7.93
N ASP A 79 12.96 -10.39 9.11
CA ASP A 79 13.80 -11.24 9.97
C ASP A 79 13.68 -12.73 9.63
N ALA A 80 12.59 -13.13 8.96
CA ALA A 80 12.25 -14.52 8.62
C ALA A 80 13.11 -15.16 7.50
N ARG A 81 14.41 -14.86 7.45
CA ARG A 81 15.38 -15.46 6.51
C ARG A 81 15.67 -16.94 6.82
#